data_AF-A0A650EPU4-F1
#
_entry.id   AF-A0A650EPU4-F1
#
_cell.length_a   1.000
_cell.length_b   1.000
_cell.length_c   1.000
_cell.angle_alpha   90.00
_cell.angle_beta   90.00
_cell.angle_gamma   90.00
#
_symmetry.space_group_name_H-M   'P 1'
#
loop_
_entity.id
_entity.type
_entity.pdbx_description
1 polymer ?
#
loop_
_entity_poly.entity_id
_entity_poly.type
_entity_poly.pdbx_seq_one_letter_code
_entity_poly.pdbx_strand_id
1 'polypeptide(L)'
;MAEKMIPDIALKYIKNKTLKPTFSYKDVWNEEHATAFTVAKAMQIDILSDIKIAVEKAIGEGQSFERFKKELKPTLIKKGWWGRREMNDPLTGKTVNARLGSDSRLRTIYRTNLRSAYQKGQYERTMESDAHPYLMYCVGASVRHREQHLAWNGLILPKDDPWWNAHLPPNGWGCKCHTRAVSQSRKERYERDGILTAPRLDGTGGGRIPAKTERPKTIYRTFYNERKGAFERIPEGVTPGFNWNQGSVGREIPAFQECLKKAQSEMPEAVGGVMDALLRSKIHREHFMGFIDKSFSDLEKGKVNAKNTTAVGFLDGKVTKFLKRQGIDIGERNVIVLEQKLVVSGKYTYRHTSAGNAPTVNDWKNLVDYLFDAEVYWDGGKKRTLLFLKKISESRYIKIAVDPLSAERYLNLPKVDTMYSLDISAESTMGINEYNRIRKLEKIR
;
A
#
# COMPACT_ATOMS: atom_id res chain seq x y z
N MET A 1 27.01 -20.73 17.88
CA MET A 1 26.90 -19.96 16.62
C MET A 1 25.87 -18.88 16.85
N ALA A 2 26.23 -17.61 16.67
CA ALA A 2 25.25 -16.52 16.79
C ALA A 2 24.09 -16.80 15.81
N GLU A 3 22.88 -16.85 16.34
CA GLU A 3 21.66 -17.06 15.56
C GLU A 3 21.66 -16.02 14.44
N LYS A 4 21.75 -16.49 13.18
CA LYS A 4 21.88 -15.61 12.02
C LYS A 4 20.60 -14.76 11.96
N MET A 5 20.68 -13.48 12.34
CA MET A 5 19.54 -12.57 12.34
C MET A 5 19.11 -12.30 10.90
N ILE A 6 18.20 -13.13 10.37
CA ILE A 6 17.65 -12.99 9.03
C ILE A 6 16.65 -11.83 9.04
N PRO A 7 16.77 -10.85 8.12
CA PRO A 7 15.78 -9.79 7.96
C PRO A 7 14.46 -10.30 7.37
N ASP A 8 13.67 -11.07 8.16
CA ASP A 8 12.51 -11.83 7.68
C ASP A 8 11.49 -10.99 6.92
N ILE A 9 11.16 -9.80 7.42
CA ILE A 9 10.23 -8.89 6.75
C ILE A 9 10.77 -8.46 5.38
N ALA A 10 12.05 -8.10 5.31
CA ALA A 10 12.69 -7.69 4.06
C ALA A 10 12.76 -8.84 3.05
N LEU A 11 13.07 -10.05 3.53
CA LEU A 11 13.11 -11.25 2.68
C LEU A 11 11.71 -11.62 2.17
N LYS A 12 10.70 -11.64 3.05
CA LYS A 12 9.29 -11.87 2.69
C LYS A 12 8.80 -10.83 1.69
N TYR A 13 9.19 -9.57 1.86
CA TYR A 13 8.82 -8.49 0.94
C TYR A 13 9.28 -8.75 -0.50
N ILE A 14 10.50 -9.25 -0.71
CA ILE A 14 10.94 -9.63 -2.06
C ILE A 14 10.29 -10.95 -2.51
N LYS A 15 10.22 -11.97 -1.64
CA LYS A 15 9.64 -13.28 -1.97
C LYS A 15 8.20 -13.17 -2.49
N ASN A 16 7.39 -12.32 -1.85
CA ASN A 16 5.97 -12.14 -2.14
C ASN A 16 5.68 -11.35 -3.43
N LYS A 17 6.70 -10.82 -4.11
CA LYS A 17 6.50 -10.09 -5.36
C LYS A 17 6.34 -11.04 -6.54
N THR A 18 5.39 -10.74 -7.41
CA THR A 18 5.18 -11.46 -8.68
C THR A 18 6.13 -10.92 -9.75
N LEU A 19 6.66 -11.81 -10.59
CA LEU A 19 7.52 -11.40 -11.71
C LEU A 19 6.68 -10.65 -12.75
N LYS A 20 7.06 -9.40 -13.07
CA LYS A 20 6.44 -8.59 -14.12
C LYS A 20 7.53 -8.09 -15.07
N PRO A 21 7.74 -8.76 -16.22
CA PRO A 21 8.68 -8.28 -17.23
C PRO A 21 8.30 -6.87 -17.71
N THR A 22 9.27 -5.96 -17.78
CA THR A 22 9.06 -4.59 -18.23
C THR A 22 10.18 -4.13 -19.13
N PHE A 23 9.85 -3.25 -20.08
CA PHE A 23 10.84 -2.67 -20.97
C PHE A 23 11.50 -1.43 -20.35
N SER A 24 10.73 -0.68 -19.58
CA SER A 24 11.13 0.54 -18.90
C SER A 24 10.78 0.48 -17.42
N TYR A 25 11.57 1.15 -16.59
CA TYR A 25 11.19 1.35 -15.19
C TYR A 25 9.90 2.19 -15.06
N LYS A 26 9.51 2.92 -16.12
CA LYS A 26 8.25 3.69 -16.15
C LYS A 26 6.99 2.80 -16.34
N ASP A 27 7.15 1.52 -16.68
CA ASP A 27 6.03 0.59 -16.93
C ASP A 27 5.33 0.13 -15.64
N VAL A 28 6.13 -0.06 -14.58
CA VAL A 28 5.66 -0.38 -13.22
C VAL A 28 5.93 0.86 -12.39
N TRP A 29 4.88 1.42 -11.82
CA TRP A 29 4.94 2.75 -11.25
C TRP A 29 4.49 2.76 -9.78
N ASN A 30 5.19 3.53 -8.96
CA ASN A 30 4.90 3.74 -7.54
C ASN A 30 4.52 2.45 -6.78
N GLU A 31 3.29 2.36 -6.27
CA GLU A 31 2.78 1.23 -5.48
C GLU A 31 2.81 -0.11 -6.23
N GLU A 32 2.82 -0.12 -7.57
CA GLU A 32 2.97 -1.37 -8.34
C GLU A 32 4.29 -2.08 -7.97
N HIS A 33 5.33 -1.35 -7.57
CA HIS A 33 6.58 -1.95 -7.10
C HIS A 33 6.43 -2.70 -5.77
N ALA A 34 5.35 -2.50 -5.00
CA ALA A 34 5.08 -3.27 -3.79
C ALA A 34 4.76 -4.74 -4.09
N THR A 35 4.09 -5.01 -5.20
CA THR A 35 3.58 -6.33 -5.58
C THR A 35 4.34 -6.93 -6.76
N ALA A 36 4.94 -6.11 -7.62
CA ALA A 36 5.70 -6.56 -8.78
C ALA A 36 7.22 -6.48 -8.56
N PHE A 37 7.92 -7.57 -8.87
CA PHE A 37 9.35 -7.58 -9.05
C PHE A 37 9.64 -7.38 -10.54
N THR A 38 10.39 -6.34 -10.85
CA THR A 38 10.72 -6.00 -12.23
C THR A 38 12.13 -5.45 -12.37
N VAL A 39 12.71 -5.68 -13.53
CA VAL A 39 13.97 -5.10 -13.96
C VAL A 39 13.76 -4.67 -15.40
N ALA A 40 13.90 -3.37 -15.67
CA ALA A 40 13.73 -2.84 -17.02
C ALA A 40 14.57 -3.67 -18.01
N LYS A 41 14.04 -3.93 -19.21
CA LYS A 41 14.70 -4.68 -20.29
C LYS A 41 15.00 -6.15 -19.96
N ALA A 42 14.58 -6.68 -18.80
CA ALA A 42 14.58 -8.12 -18.53
C ALA A 42 13.23 -8.68 -18.99
N MET A 43 13.08 -8.82 -20.31
CA MET A 43 11.81 -9.21 -20.94
C MET A 43 11.50 -10.70 -20.83
N GLN A 44 12.51 -11.53 -20.53
CA GLN A 44 12.32 -12.97 -20.32
C GLN A 44 12.09 -13.25 -18.82
N ILE A 45 11.08 -14.06 -18.52
CA ILE A 45 10.66 -14.38 -17.15
C ILE A 45 11.78 -15.11 -16.39
N ASP A 46 12.53 -15.97 -17.07
CA ASP A 46 13.62 -16.76 -16.48
C ASP A 46 14.81 -15.87 -16.05
N ILE A 47 15.20 -14.88 -16.86
CA ILE A 47 16.19 -13.85 -16.49
C ILE A 47 15.71 -13.07 -15.28
N LEU A 48 14.44 -12.64 -15.29
CA LEU A 48 13.88 -11.85 -14.20
C LEU A 48 13.78 -12.67 -12.90
N SER A 49 13.45 -13.96 -13.01
CA SER A 49 13.43 -14.92 -11.93
C SER A 49 14.82 -15.11 -11.30
N ASP A 50 15.86 -15.31 -12.12
CA ASP A 50 17.24 -15.46 -11.62
C ASP A 50 17.70 -14.22 -10.84
N ILE A 51 17.37 -13.02 -11.34
CA ILE A 51 17.69 -11.77 -10.65
C ILE A 51 16.93 -11.69 -9.32
N LYS A 52 15.65 -12.07 -9.28
CA LYS A 52 14.85 -12.10 -8.04
C LYS A 52 15.46 -13.07 -7.03
N ILE A 53 15.78 -14.29 -7.43
CA ILE A 53 16.40 -15.31 -6.58
C ILE A 53 17.74 -14.81 -6.03
N ALA A 54 18.57 -14.16 -6.85
CA ALA A 54 19.83 -13.59 -6.39
C ALA A 54 19.63 -12.47 -5.36
N VAL A 55 18.58 -11.63 -5.51
CA VAL A 55 18.22 -10.60 -4.53
C VAL A 55 17.72 -11.22 -3.23
N GLU A 56 16.87 -12.25 -3.29
CA GLU A 56 16.41 -13.00 -2.11
C GLU A 56 17.59 -13.60 -1.35
N LYS A 57 18.51 -14.24 -2.07
CA LYS A 57 19.74 -14.80 -1.50
C LYS A 57 20.60 -13.73 -0.85
N ALA A 58 20.76 -12.58 -1.51
CA ALA A 58 21.52 -11.46 -0.97
C ALA A 58 20.96 -10.95 0.37
N ILE A 59 19.63 -10.87 0.50
CA ILE A 59 18.97 -10.47 1.76
C ILE A 59 19.09 -11.57 2.81
N GLY A 60 18.75 -12.81 2.46
CA GLY A 60 18.71 -13.93 3.41
C GLY A 60 20.08 -14.33 3.95
N GLU A 61 21.12 -14.21 3.13
CA GLU A 61 22.48 -14.56 3.54
C GLU A 61 23.34 -13.37 3.98
N GLY A 62 22.87 -12.13 3.77
CA GLY A 62 23.67 -10.93 4.00
C GLY A 62 24.86 -10.79 3.02
N GLN A 63 24.69 -11.22 1.76
CA GLN A 63 25.78 -11.23 0.79
C GLN A 63 26.25 -9.82 0.44
N SER A 64 27.54 -9.65 0.13
CA SER A 64 28.07 -8.39 -0.42
C SER A 64 27.72 -8.21 -1.90
N PHE A 65 27.82 -6.97 -2.40
CA PHE A 65 27.62 -6.69 -3.83
C PHE A 65 28.62 -7.45 -4.72
N GLU A 66 29.87 -7.60 -4.29
CA GLU A 66 30.89 -8.31 -5.09
C GLU A 66 30.55 -9.79 -5.22
N ARG A 67 30.05 -10.42 -4.16
CA ARG A 67 29.57 -11.81 -4.21
C ARG A 67 28.31 -11.94 -5.08
N PHE A 68 27.32 -11.07 -4.88
CA PHE A 68 26.11 -11.02 -5.71
C PHE A 68 26.44 -10.91 -7.20
N LYS A 69 27.38 -10.03 -7.56
CA LYS A 69 27.85 -9.84 -8.94
C LYS A 69 28.56 -11.10 -9.46
N LYS A 70 29.47 -11.68 -8.68
CA LYS A 70 30.26 -12.87 -9.07
C LYS A 70 29.36 -14.06 -9.37
N GLU A 71 28.30 -14.26 -8.57
CA GLU A 71 27.36 -15.38 -8.72
C GLU A 71 26.36 -15.15 -9.87
N LEU A 72 25.79 -13.95 -10.01
CA LEU A 72 24.72 -13.70 -10.98
C LEU A 72 25.22 -13.41 -12.41
N LYS A 73 26.38 -12.75 -12.55
CA LYS A 73 26.89 -12.30 -13.86
C LYS A 73 27.06 -13.44 -14.88
N PRO A 74 27.67 -14.60 -14.55
CA PRO A 74 27.83 -15.69 -15.51
C PRO A 74 26.50 -16.21 -16.06
N THR A 75 25.49 -16.35 -15.20
CA THR A 75 24.14 -16.79 -15.59
C THR A 75 23.50 -15.82 -16.58
N LEU A 76 23.59 -14.51 -16.30
CA LEU A 76 23.05 -13.48 -17.20
C LEU A 76 23.77 -13.42 -18.54
N ILE A 77 25.10 -13.65 -18.58
CA ILE A 77 25.86 -13.75 -19.82
C ILE A 77 25.40 -14.97 -20.64
N LYS A 78 25.30 -16.14 -20.00
CA LYS A 78 24.84 -17.38 -20.65
C LYS A 78 23.43 -17.22 -21.25
N LYS A 79 22.55 -16.48 -20.58
CA LYS A 79 21.19 -16.15 -21.04
C LYS A 79 21.13 -14.97 -22.01
N GLY A 80 22.28 -14.45 -22.46
CA GLY A 80 22.34 -13.36 -23.44
C GLY A 80 21.91 -11.99 -22.92
N TRP A 81 21.74 -11.81 -21.61
CA TRP A 81 21.32 -10.55 -20.98
C TRP A 81 22.52 -9.70 -20.53
N TRP A 82 23.52 -9.50 -21.38
CA TRP A 82 24.71 -8.72 -21.02
C TRP A 82 25.15 -7.77 -22.14
N GLY A 83 25.68 -6.62 -21.75
CA GLY A 83 26.21 -5.62 -22.69
C GLY A 83 25.12 -4.75 -23.30
N ARG A 84 25.33 -4.34 -24.55
CA ARG A 84 24.38 -3.57 -25.37
C ARG A 84 23.80 -4.48 -26.44
N ARG A 85 22.48 -4.39 -26.67
CA ARG A 85 21.77 -5.11 -27.72
C ARG A 85 20.63 -4.27 -28.26
N GLU A 86 20.29 -4.48 -29.52
CA GLU A 86 19.06 -3.93 -30.07
C GLU A 86 17.85 -4.62 -29.46
N MET A 87 16.83 -3.83 -29.12
CA MET A 87 15.55 -4.33 -28.64
C MET A 87 14.43 -3.45 -29.20
N ASN A 88 13.31 -4.09 -29.53
CA ASN A 88 12.10 -3.37 -29.92
C ASN A 88 11.33 -2.98 -28.66
N ASP A 89 11.02 -1.69 -28.52
CA ASP A 89 10.13 -1.22 -27.47
C ASP A 89 8.68 -1.65 -27.79
N PRO A 90 8.05 -2.50 -26.96
CA PRO A 90 6.71 -2.99 -27.26
C PRO A 90 5.63 -1.89 -27.26
N LEU A 91 5.89 -0.76 -26.58
CA LEU A 91 4.93 0.35 -26.55
C LEU A 91 5.02 1.23 -27.80
N THR A 92 6.23 1.50 -28.28
CA THR A 92 6.43 2.48 -29.37
C THR A 92 6.79 1.83 -30.71
N GLY A 93 7.06 0.52 -30.74
CA GLY A 93 7.53 -0.21 -31.93
C GLY A 93 8.95 0.15 -32.39
N LYS A 94 9.67 1.02 -31.65
CA LYS A 94 10.99 1.52 -32.07
C LYS A 94 12.10 0.60 -31.61
N THR A 95 13.07 0.34 -32.48
CA THR A 95 14.31 -0.34 -32.13
C THR A 95 15.22 0.62 -31.36
N VAL A 96 15.69 0.20 -30.19
CA VAL A 96 16.64 0.97 -29.38
C VAL A 96 17.87 0.15 -29.07
N ASN A 97 19.03 0.81 -29.04
CA ASN A 97 20.26 0.21 -28.53
C ASN A 97 20.22 0.15 -26.99
N ALA A 98 19.63 -0.93 -26.48
CA ALA A 98 19.40 -1.16 -25.07
C ALA A 98 20.68 -1.65 -24.37
N ARG A 99 21.11 -0.92 -23.34
CA ARG A 99 22.00 -1.52 -22.33
C ARG A 99 21.20 -2.57 -21.55
N LEU A 100 21.65 -3.81 -21.53
CA LEU A 100 21.13 -4.93 -20.73
C LEU A 100 21.91 -5.01 -19.40
N GLY A 101 22.48 -6.17 -19.07
CA GLY A 101 23.36 -6.37 -17.92
C GLY A 101 24.69 -5.62 -18.04
N SER A 102 25.14 -5.05 -16.91
CA SER A 102 26.50 -4.53 -16.72
C SER A 102 26.76 -4.39 -15.22
N ASP A 103 28.02 -4.32 -14.80
CA ASP A 103 28.41 -4.21 -13.38
C ASP A 103 27.71 -3.05 -12.66
N SER A 104 27.66 -1.86 -13.30
CA SER A 104 26.96 -0.70 -12.76
C SER A 104 25.45 -0.93 -12.61
N ARG A 105 24.83 -1.62 -13.57
CA ARG A 105 23.40 -1.94 -13.49
C ARG A 105 23.10 -2.97 -12.41
N LEU A 106 23.92 -4.02 -12.29
CA LEU A 106 23.79 -4.98 -11.20
C LEU A 106 23.90 -4.29 -9.85
N ARG A 107 24.78 -3.29 -9.71
CA ARG A 107 24.90 -2.48 -8.49
C ARG A 107 23.61 -1.72 -8.20
N THR A 108 22.98 -1.12 -9.21
CA THR A 108 21.70 -0.43 -9.06
C THR A 108 20.59 -1.39 -8.66
N ILE A 109 20.48 -2.56 -9.32
CA ILE A 109 19.49 -3.60 -9.01
C ILE A 109 19.65 -4.07 -7.56
N TYR A 110 20.87 -4.45 -7.18
CA TYR A 110 21.21 -4.90 -5.84
C TYR A 110 20.86 -3.83 -4.80
N ARG A 111 21.39 -2.61 -4.94
CA ARG A 111 21.22 -1.56 -3.94
C ARG A 111 19.77 -1.15 -3.77
N THR A 112 19.04 -1.00 -4.87
CA THR A 112 17.67 -0.49 -4.83
C THR A 112 16.75 -1.53 -4.18
N ASN A 113 16.80 -2.78 -4.63
CA ASN A 113 15.93 -3.82 -4.06
C ASN A 113 16.22 -4.06 -2.57
N LEU A 114 17.50 -4.16 -2.18
CA LEU A 114 17.85 -4.36 -0.77
C LEU A 114 17.42 -3.17 0.08
N ARG A 115 17.67 -1.92 -0.38
CA ARG A 115 17.25 -0.72 0.37
C ARG A 115 15.74 -0.66 0.52
N SER A 116 14.98 -0.89 -0.55
CA SER A 116 13.52 -0.92 -0.49
C SER A 116 13.02 -1.99 0.49
N ALA A 117 13.61 -3.19 0.46
CA ALA A 117 13.24 -4.28 1.35
C ALA A 117 13.55 -3.97 2.83
N TYR A 118 14.74 -3.43 3.11
CA TYR A 118 15.10 -3.05 4.49
C TYR A 118 14.27 -1.88 5.01
N GLN A 119 13.96 -0.90 4.16
CA GLN A 119 13.10 0.22 4.53
C GLN A 119 11.66 -0.25 4.80
N LYS A 120 11.15 -1.23 4.04
CA LYS A 120 9.89 -1.90 4.35
C LYS A 120 9.91 -2.53 5.73
N GLY A 121 10.93 -3.32 6.04
CA GLY A 121 11.10 -3.92 7.37
C GLY A 121 11.20 -2.91 8.50
N GLN A 122 11.96 -1.83 8.29
CA GLN A 122 12.08 -0.76 9.27
C GLN A 122 10.75 -0.04 9.52
N TYR A 123 10.01 0.23 8.44
CA TYR A 123 8.71 0.87 8.52
C TYR A 123 7.70 0.01 9.28
N GLU A 124 7.55 -1.27 8.92
CA GLU A 124 6.60 -2.17 9.61
C GLU A 124 6.87 -2.24 11.11
N ARG A 125 8.13 -2.46 11.51
CA ARG A 125 8.51 -2.47 12.93
C ARG A 125 8.18 -1.17 13.66
N THR A 126 8.33 -0.04 12.96
CA THR A 126 8.02 1.27 13.56
C THR A 126 6.51 1.45 13.70
N MET A 127 5.74 1.06 12.68
CA MET A 127 4.28 1.13 12.73
C MET A 127 3.70 0.26 13.85
N GLU A 128 4.25 -0.94 14.04
CA GLU A 128 3.81 -1.88 15.10
C GLU A 128 4.18 -1.43 16.52
N SER A 129 5.10 -0.49 16.67
CA SER A 129 5.53 -0.01 17.98
C SER A 129 4.69 1.17 18.45
N ASP A 130 4.00 1.00 19.58
CA ASP A 130 3.27 2.10 20.24
C ASP A 130 4.21 3.00 21.05
N ALA A 131 5.34 2.45 21.51
CA ALA A 131 6.39 3.20 22.22
C ALA A 131 7.11 4.24 21.35
N HIS A 132 6.97 4.15 20.02
CA HIS A 132 7.62 5.05 19.06
C HIS A 132 6.57 5.73 18.16
N PRO A 133 5.84 6.73 18.68
CA PRO A 133 4.80 7.43 17.92
C PRO A 133 5.35 8.30 16.78
N TYR A 134 6.67 8.55 16.72
CA TYR A 134 7.27 9.41 15.70
C TYR A 134 8.27 8.67 14.80
N LEU A 135 8.38 9.16 13.58
CA LEU A 135 9.45 8.83 12.63
C LEU A 135 10.37 10.03 12.45
N MET A 136 11.67 9.78 12.35
CA MET A 136 12.67 10.79 11.99
C MET A 136 13.31 10.47 10.65
N TYR A 137 13.42 11.47 9.77
CA TYR A 137 14.15 11.36 8.51
C TYR A 137 15.66 11.53 8.75
N CYS A 138 16.44 10.55 8.32
CA CYS A 138 17.88 10.51 8.50
C CYS A 138 18.59 10.46 7.16
N VAL A 139 19.50 11.40 6.94
CA VAL A 139 20.43 11.35 5.80
C VAL A 139 21.46 10.25 6.03
N GLY A 140 21.72 9.42 5.01
CA GLY A 140 22.69 8.32 5.08
C GLY A 140 24.10 8.72 4.65
N ALA A 141 25.01 7.75 4.58
CA ALA A 141 26.41 7.97 4.17
C ALA A 141 26.61 8.09 2.64
N SER A 142 25.80 8.88 1.94
CA SER A 142 26.10 9.22 0.55
C SER A 142 27.14 10.33 0.50
N VAL A 143 28.00 10.32 -0.51
CA VAL A 143 28.99 11.40 -0.69
C VAL A 143 28.31 12.70 -1.09
N ARG A 144 27.29 12.60 -1.96
CA ARG A 144 26.48 13.72 -2.41
C ARG A 144 25.03 13.50 -2.02
N HIS A 145 24.40 14.55 -1.51
CA HIS A 145 22.99 14.59 -1.15
C HIS A 145 22.28 15.63 -1.98
N ARG A 146 20.99 15.39 -2.26
CA ARG A 146 20.11 16.44 -2.78
C ARG A 146 19.87 17.44 -1.65
N GLU A 147 19.79 18.72 -1.98
CA GLU A 147 19.57 19.81 -1.01
C GLU A 147 18.29 19.57 -0.20
N GLN A 148 17.22 19.10 -0.85
CA GLN A 148 15.96 18.76 -0.17
C GLN A 148 16.18 17.69 0.92
N HIS A 149 17.05 16.71 0.69
CA HIS A 149 17.28 15.64 1.69
C HIS A 149 18.06 16.15 2.89
N LEU A 150 18.95 17.11 2.70
CA LEU A 150 19.63 17.81 3.79
C LEU A 150 18.65 18.69 4.56
N ALA A 151 17.73 19.36 3.85
CA ALA A 151 16.65 20.14 4.46
C ALA A 151 15.69 19.25 5.28
N TRP A 152 15.45 18.00 4.88
CA TRP A 152 14.64 17.05 5.66
C TRP A 152 15.41 16.34 6.78
N ASN A 153 16.74 16.45 6.84
CA ASN A 153 17.51 15.78 7.90
C ASN A 153 17.07 16.28 9.28
N GLY A 154 16.78 15.35 10.18
CA GLY A 154 16.29 15.65 11.53
C GLY A 154 14.81 16.04 11.60
N LEU A 155 14.05 15.91 10.51
CA LEU A 155 12.60 16.05 10.52
C LEU A 155 11.96 14.89 11.29
N ILE A 156 11.27 15.20 12.38
CA ILE A 156 10.53 14.30 13.26
C ILE A 156 9.04 14.60 13.10
N LEU A 157 8.28 13.65 12.57
CA LEU A 157 6.82 13.77 12.42
C LEU A 157 6.13 12.56 13.03
N PRO A 158 4.84 12.66 13.39
CA PRO A 158 4.03 11.51 13.74
C PRO A 158 4.16 10.39 12.69
N LYS A 159 4.12 9.13 13.13
CA LYS A 159 4.34 7.97 12.25
C LYS A 159 3.27 7.84 11.15
N ASP A 160 2.11 8.45 11.34
CA ASP A 160 0.96 8.54 10.43
C ASP A 160 0.88 9.84 9.61
N ASP A 161 1.87 10.74 9.72
CA ASP A 161 1.87 12.00 8.97
C ASP A 161 1.90 11.75 7.44
N PRO A 162 0.97 12.35 6.65
CA PRO A 162 0.91 12.16 5.20
C PRO A 162 2.14 12.65 4.45
N TRP A 163 3.06 13.42 5.06
CA TRP A 163 4.34 13.75 4.45
C TRP A 163 5.18 12.50 4.14
N TRP A 164 5.13 11.49 5.02
CA TRP A 164 5.74 10.19 4.76
C TRP A 164 5.16 9.53 3.52
N ASN A 165 4.04 10.04 2.99
CA ASN A 165 3.43 9.53 1.80
C ASN A 165 4.40 9.62 0.58
N ALA A 166 4.87 10.80 0.26
CA ALA A 166 5.71 10.92 -0.92
C ALA A 166 7.23 10.85 -0.63
N HIS A 167 7.64 10.81 0.65
CA HIS A 167 9.03 11.09 1.05
C HIS A 167 9.73 9.99 1.86
N LEU A 168 9.08 8.86 2.14
CA LEU A 168 9.74 7.77 2.87
C LEU A 168 10.89 7.18 2.02
N PRO A 169 12.15 7.16 2.51
CA PRO A 169 13.26 6.63 1.75
C PRO A 169 13.14 5.15 1.37
N PRO A 170 13.81 4.72 0.27
CA PRO A 170 14.63 5.52 -0.65
C PRO A 170 13.81 6.43 -1.58
N ASN A 171 14.25 7.68 -1.71
CA ASN A 171 13.66 8.72 -2.57
C ASN A 171 14.27 8.75 -3.99
N GLY A 172 14.87 7.66 -4.44
CA GLY A 172 15.50 7.54 -5.75
C GLY A 172 16.69 6.58 -5.80
N TRP A 173 17.20 6.37 -7.02
CA TRP A 173 18.39 5.58 -7.28
C TRP A 173 19.60 6.09 -6.49
N GLY A 174 20.29 5.18 -5.79
CA GLY A 174 21.48 5.50 -5.01
C GLY A 174 21.21 6.23 -3.69
N CYS A 175 19.94 6.47 -3.31
CA CYS A 175 19.60 7.05 -2.03
C CYS A 175 19.99 6.09 -0.88
N LYS A 176 20.67 6.64 0.13
CA LYS A 176 21.06 5.91 1.36
C LYS A 176 20.37 6.46 2.61
N CYS A 177 19.48 7.45 2.45
CA CYS A 177 18.65 7.96 3.54
C CYS A 177 17.78 6.84 4.11
N HIS A 178 17.41 6.98 5.38
CA HIS A 178 16.62 6.00 6.11
C HIS A 178 15.73 6.72 7.12
N THR A 179 14.89 5.96 7.81
CA THR A 179 14.09 6.48 8.92
C THR A 179 14.49 5.85 10.24
N ARG A 180 14.26 6.58 11.33
CA ARG A 180 14.47 6.10 12.69
C ARG A 180 13.19 6.30 13.50
N ALA A 181 12.77 5.27 14.21
CA ALA A 181 11.68 5.35 15.18
C ALA A 181 12.10 6.20 16.39
N VAL A 182 11.23 7.07 16.88
CA VAL A 182 11.52 8.01 17.97
C VAL A 182 10.40 7.97 19.01
N SER A 183 10.76 7.77 20.28
CA SER A 183 9.84 7.86 21.42
C SER A 183 9.55 9.33 21.77
N GLN A 184 8.47 9.58 22.50
CA GLN A 184 8.12 10.90 23.01
C GLN A 184 9.28 11.55 23.80
N SER A 185 9.82 10.84 24.80
CA SER A 185 10.96 11.32 25.61
C SER A 185 12.22 11.64 24.78
N ARG A 186 12.42 10.91 23.69
CA ARG A 186 13.57 11.13 22.80
C ARG A 186 13.34 12.30 21.85
N LYS A 187 12.10 12.54 21.42
CA LYS A 187 11.71 13.76 20.69
C LYS A 187 11.98 15.00 21.54
N GLU A 188 11.49 15.03 22.78
CA GLU A 188 11.71 16.15 23.71
C GLU A 188 13.20 16.43 23.95
N ARG A 189 14.00 15.36 24.12
CA ARG A 189 15.46 15.50 24.21
C ARG A 189 16.06 16.12 22.96
N TYR A 190 15.61 15.72 21.77
CA TYR A 190 16.12 16.28 20.52
C TYR A 190 15.69 17.73 20.29
N GLU A 191 14.50 18.12 20.75
CA GLU A 191 14.04 19.51 20.73
C GLU A 191 14.90 20.40 21.63
N ARG A 192 15.27 19.92 22.83
CA ARG A 192 16.11 20.66 23.78
C ARG A 192 17.59 20.67 23.41
N ASP A 193 18.16 19.50 23.11
CA ASP A 193 19.61 19.31 23.01
C ASP A 193 20.11 19.25 21.56
N GLY A 194 19.21 19.20 20.57
CA GLY A 194 19.56 18.89 19.19
C GLY A 194 19.93 17.42 18.95
N ILE A 195 19.94 17.03 17.67
CA ILE A 195 20.22 15.68 17.21
C ILE A 195 21.71 15.55 16.89
N LEU A 196 22.41 14.65 17.58
CA LEU A 196 23.80 14.35 17.28
C LEU A 196 23.92 13.63 15.93
N THR A 197 24.69 14.20 15.00
CA THR A 197 25.05 13.62 13.71
C THR A 197 26.53 13.30 13.66
N ALA A 198 26.85 12.09 13.19
CA ALA A 198 28.23 11.66 12.99
C ALA A 198 28.87 12.44 11.83
N PRO A 199 30.17 12.78 11.93
CA PRO A 199 30.90 13.38 10.82
C PRO A 199 30.96 12.43 9.62
N ARG A 200 31.07 13.02 8.43
CA ARG A 200 31.33 12.30 7.18
C ARG A 200 32.78 11.80 7.16
N LEU A 201 33.08 10.95 6.17
CA LEU A 201 34.43 10.41 5.94
C LEU A 201 35.49 11.51 5.71
N ASP A 202 35.08 12.68 5.22
CA ASP A 202 35.95 13.86 5.03
C ASP A 202 36.04 14.77 6.27
N GLY A 203 35.48 14.35 7.42
CA GLY A 203 35.46 15.11 8.67
C GLY A 203 34.37 16.17 8.76
N THR A 204 33.60 16.42 7.69
CA THR A 204 32.57 17.48 7.67
C THR A 204 31.21 16.99 8.17
N GLY A 205 30.34 17.92 8.59
CA GLY A 205 28.92 17.63 8.88
C GLY A 205 28.65 16.89 10.20
N GLY A 206 29.66 16.72 11.05
CA GLY A 206 29.50 16.30 12.45
C GLY A 206 28.95 17.43 13.31
N GLY A 207 28.20 17.10 14.35
CA GLY A 207 27.69 18.11 15.31
C GLY A 207 26.25 17.85 15.74
N ARG A 208 25.61 18.88 16.29
CA ARG A 208 24.20 18.84 16.66
C ARG A 208 23.39 19.63 15.63
N ILE A 209 22.37 19.02 15.06
CA ILE A 209 21.40 19.70 14.20
C ILE A 209 20.10 19.92 14.97
N PRO A 210 19.35 21.00 14.72
CA PRO A 210 18.05 21.20 15.35
C PRO A 210 17.06 20.10 14.92
N ALA A 211 16.23 19.65 15.86
CA ALA A 211 15.06 18.84 15.54
C ALA A 211 14.01 19.70 14.83
N LYS A 212 13.45 19.22 13.73
CA LYS A 212 12.36 19.88 13.02
C LYS A 212 11.10 19.09 13.25
N THR A 213 10.06 19.71 13.78
CA THR A 213 8.84 18.99 14.22
C THR A 213 7.59 19.44 13.49
N GLU A 214 7.72 20.45 12.65
CA GLU A 214 6.67 20.94 11.77
C GLU A 214 6.80 20.32 10.38
N ARG A 215 5.65 19.98 9.78
CA ARG A 215 5.60 19.45 8.42
C ARG A 215 6.09 20.52 7.43
N PRO A 216 7.14 20.27 6.64
CA PRO A 216 7.59 21.23 5.64
C PRO A 216 6.58 21.34 4.49
N LYS A 217 6.40 22.55 3.97
CA LYS A 217 5.62 22.77 2.75
C LYS A 217 6.27 22.00 1.59
N THR A 218 5.50 21.12 0.98
CA THR A 218 6.00 20.31 -0.14
C THR A 218 5.87 21.09 -1.44
N ILE A 219 7.00 21.34 -2.10
CA ILE A 219 7.06 21.89 -3.45
C ILE A 219 7.00 20.72 -4.43
N TYR A 220 6.14 20.84 -5.44
CA TYR A 220 5.94 19.80 -6.45
C TYR A 220 6.37 20.30 -7.82
N ARG A 221 6.98 19.41 -8.59
CA ARG A 221 7.21 19.56 -10.03
C ARG A 221 6.28 18.64 -10.81
N THR A 222 5.89 19.07 -12.00
CA THR A 222 5.12 18.25 -12.93
C THR A 222 6.05 17.29 -13.69
N PHE A 223 5.65 16.04 -13.83
CA PHE A 223 6.34 15.02 -14.60
C PHE A 223 5.35 14.31 -15.52
N TYR A 224 5.70 14.18 -16.79
CA TYR A 224 4.91 13.41 -17.75
C TYR A 224 5.46 11.99 -17.87
N ASN A 225 4.65 11.00 -17.50
CA ASN A 225 4.97 9.60 -17.76
C ASN A 225 4.46 9.20 -19.15
N GLU A 226 5.33 9.32 -20.16
CA GLU A 226 5.05 8.96 -21.55
C GLU A 226 4.50 7.53 -21.73
N ARG A 227 4.84 6.60 -20.82
CA ARG A 227 4.41 5.20 -20.92
C ARG A 227 3.02 4.94 -20.37
N LYS A 228 2.55 5.82 -19.48
CA LYS A 228 1.20 5.77 -18.90
C LYS A 228 0.29 6.84 -19.51
N GLY A 229 0.82 7.79 -20.28
CA GLY A 229 0.08 8.91 -20.85
C GLY A 229 -0.44 9.89 -19.81
N ALA A 230 0.21 9.98 -18.64
CA ALA A 230 -0.31 10.72 -17.48
C ALA A 230 0.69 11.75 -16.94
N PHE A 231 0.17 12.89 -16.51
CA PHE A 231 0.91 13.90 -15.74
C PHE A 231 0.79 13.62 -14.25
N GLU A 232 1.90 13.74 -13.54
CA GLU A 232 1.97 13.58 -12.10
C GLU A 232 2.68 14.74 -11.44
N ARG A 233 2.24 15.07 -10.22
CA ARG A 233 2.94 16.01 -9.35
C ARG A 233 3.87 15.23 -8.43
N ILE A 234 5.17 15.49 -8.55
CA ILE A 234 6.21 14.78 -7.82
C ILE A 234 6.89 15.77 -6.89
N PRO A 235 7.05 15.45 -5.59
CA PRO A 235 7.79 16.33 -4.70
C PRO A 235 9.21 16.56 -5.19
N GLU A 236 9.69 17.79 -5.04
CA GLU A 236 11.09 18.09 -5.26
C GLU A 236 11.99 17.25 -4.34
N GLY A 237 13.16 16.85 -4.84
CA GLY A 237 14.05 15.92 -4.13
C GLY A 237 13.67 14.44 -4.25
N VAL A 238 12.48 14.11 -4.76
CA VAL A 238 12.06 12.72 -5.02
C VAL A 238 12.17 12.39 -6.51
N THR A 239 12.72 11.22 -6.80
CA THR A 239 12.85 10.72 -8.18
C THR A 239 11.51 10.14 -8.65
N PRO A 240 11.07 10.39 -9.91
CA PRO A 240 9.86 9.77 -10.43
C PRO A 240 9.86 8.25 -10.31
N GLY A 241 8.76 7.68 -9.82
CA GLY A 241 8.61 6.26 -9.48
C GLY A 241 9.05 5.89 -8.06
N PHE A 242 9.57 6.85 -7.28
CA PHE A 242 9.93 6.69 -5.86
C PHE A 242 9.05 7.54 -4.94
N ASN A 243 8.09 8.29 -5.47
CA ASN A 243 7.16 9.15 -4.72
C ASN A 243 6.03 8.37 -4.04
N TRP A 244 6.39 7.30 -3.32
CA TRP A 244 5.46 6.40 -2.63
C TRP A 244 6.12 5.69 -1.43
N ASN A 245 5.33 5.06 -0.55
CA ASN A 245 5.82 4.32 0.63
C ASN A 245 6.22 2.95 0.19
N GLN A 246 7.49 2.65 0.28
CA GLN A 246 7.90 1.26 0.17
C GLN A 246 7.45 0.44 1.39
N GLY A 247 7.27 1.08 2.55
CA GLY A 247 6.86 0.49 3.81
C GLY A 247 5.35 0.28 3.99
N SER A 248 4.55 1.26 3.58
CA SER A 248 3.09 1.22 3.59
C SER A 248 2.55 0.57 2.30
N VAL A 249 2.66 -0.75 2.22
CA VAL A 249 1.82 -1.54 1.31
C VAL A 249 0.40 -1.48 1.89
N GLY A 250 -0.53 -0.88 1.16
CA GLY A 250 -1.90 -0.57 1.65
C GLY A 250 -2.28 0.91 1.66
N ARG A 251 -1.58 1.74 0.87
CA ARG A 251 -1.74 3.20 0.83
C ARG A 251 -2.99 3.74 0.14
N GLU A 252 -3.84 2.88 -0.38
CA GLU A 252 -5.16 3.31 -0.78
C GLU A 252 -5.86 4.05 0.34
N ILE A 253 -5.91 3.49 1.54
CA ILE A 253 -6.76 4.03 2.60
C ILE A 253 -6.34 5.46 3.01
N PRO A 254 -5.07 5.77 3.34
CA PRO A 254 -4.66 7.15 3.62
C PRO A 254 -4.78 8.10 2.42
N ALA A 255 -4.54 7.61 1.19
CA ALA A 255 -4.68 8.45 -0.01
C ALA A 255 -6.16 8.78 -0.28
N PHE A 256 -7.06 7.81 -0.17
CA PHE A 256 -8.50 7.99 -0.26
C PHE A 256 -9.01 8.93 0.83
N GLN A 257 -8.50 8.82 2.06
CA GLN A 257 -8.86 9.74 3.15
C GLN A 257 -8.45 11.18 2.84
N GLU A 258 -7.22 11.41 2.38
CA GLU A 258 -6.76 12.76 2.04
C GLU A 258 -7.51 13.34 0.84
N CYS A 259 -7.77 12.52 -0.19
CA CYS A 259 -8.61 12.89 -1.33
C CYS A 259 -10.02 13.23 -0.89
N LEU A 260 -10.63 12.42 -0.02
CA LEU A 260 -11.95 12.66 0.54
C LEU A 260 -11.98 13.97 1.32
N LYS A 261 -11.02 14.18 2.24
CA LYS A 261 -10.90 15.40 3.04
C LYS A 261 -10.83 16.63 2.15
N LYS A 262 -9.97 16.59 1.13
CA LYS A 262 -9.83 17.70 0.18
C LYS A 262 -11.07 17.90 -0.67
N ALA A 263 -11.74 16.82 -1.09
CA ALA A 263 -13.01 16.92 -1.80
C ALA A 263 -14.08 17.54 -0.89
N GLN A 264 -14.13 17.19 0.39
CA GLN A 264 -15.06 17.76 1.35
C GLN A 264 -14.80 19.25 1.59
N SER A 265 -13.54 19.69 1.60
CA SER A 265 -13.19 21.10 1.82
C SER A 265 -13.35 21.98 0.58
N GLU A 266 -12.90 21.50 -0.59
CA GLU A 266 -12.85 22.30 -1.82
C GLU A 266 -14.03 22.07 -2.75
N MET A 267 -14.68 20.90 -2.70
CA MET A 267 -15.70 20.46 -3.65
C MET A 267 -16.84 19.67 -2.98
N PRO A 268 -17.49 20.21 -1.93
CA PRO A 268 -18.41 19.47 -1.07
C PRO A 268 -19.59 18.81 -1.81
N GLU A 269 -20.07 19.44 -2.88
CA GLU A 269 -21.18 18.92 -3.70
C GLU A 269 -20.75 17.76 -4.61
N ALA A 270 -19.46 17.70 -4.97
CA ALA A 270 -18.92 16.70 -5.89
C ALA A 270 -18.20 15.53 -5.19
N VAL A 271 -18.15 15.52 -3.85
CA VAL A 271 -17.46 14.47 -3.06
C VAL A 271 -17.83 13.06 -3.53
N GLY A 272 -19.13 12.81 -3.73
CA GLY A 272 -19.62 11.51 -4.17
C GLY A 272 -19.04 11.08 -5.52
N GLY A 273 -19.02 11.99 -6.51
CA GLY A 273 -18.46 11.73 -7.84
C GLY A 273 -16.94 11.58 -7.82
N VAL A 274 -16.23 12.37 -7.01
CA VAL A 274 -14.76 12.24 -6.86
C VAL A 274 -14.39 10.88 -6.29
N MET A 275 -15.08 10.46 -5.22
CA MET A 275 -14.81 9.16 -4.58
C MET A 275 -15.22 7.99 -5.47
N ASP A 276 -16.34 8.10 -6.21
CA ASP A 276 -16.75 7.12 -7.22
C ASP A 276 -15.68 6.97 -8.31
N ALA A 277 -15.19 8.08 -8.87
CA ALA A 277 -14.15 8.05 -9.89
C ALA A 277 -12.84 7.41 -9.38
N LEU A 278 -12.46 7.65 -8.13
CA LEU A 278 -11.25 7.07 -7.54
C LEU A 278 -11.42 5.57 -7.27
N LEU A 279 -12.51 5.16 -6.61
CA LEU A 279 -12.77 3.77 -6.23
C LEU A 279 -13.15 2.90 -7.45
N ARG A 280 -13.78 3.44 -8.48
CA ARG A 280 -14.03 2.71 -9.74
C ARG A 280 -12.93 2.87 -10.77
N SER A 281 -11.85 3.60 -10.46
CA SER A 281 -10.70 3.73 -11.36
C SER A 281 -10.13 2.37 -11.73
N LYS A 282 -9.64 2.23 -12.97
CA LYS A 282 -9.02 0.99 -13.45
C LYS A 282 -7.89 0.52 -12.53
N ILE A 283 -7.08 1.45 -12.04
CA ILE A 283 -5.95 1.18 -11.15
C ILE A 283 -6.44 0.58 -9.83
N HIS A 284 -7.44 1.21 -9.18
CA HIS A 284 -8.02 0.69 -7.95
C HIS A 284 -8.65 -0.69 -8.17
N ARG A 285 -9.44 -0.86 -9.23
CA ARG A 285 -10.09 -2.14 -9.54
C ARG A 285 -9.08 -3.26 -9.74
N GLU A 286 -7.99 -3.02 -10.47
CA GLU A 286 -6.92 -4.01 -10.66
C GLU A 286 -6.23 -4.35 -9.34
N HIS A 287 -5.94 -3.35 -8.50
CA HIS A 287 -5.37 -3.57 -7.17
C HIS A 287 -6.32 -4.35 -6.25
N PHE A 288 -7.59 -3.99 -6.21
CA PHE A 288 -8.61 -4.64 -5.40
C PHE A 288 -8.85 -6.09 -5.83
N MET A 289 -8.97 -6.35 -7.14
CA MET A 289 -9.06 -7.71 -7.67
C MET A 289 -7.83 -8.54 -7.30
N GLY A 290 -6.63 -7.96 -7.44
CA GLY A 290 -5.39 -8.59 -7.02
C GLY A 290 -5.32 -8.86 -5.52
N PHE A 291 -5.91 -8.00 -4.69
CA PHE A 291 -6.05 -8.21 -3.25
C PHE A 291 -6.94 -9.42 -2.94
N ILE A 292 -8.09 -9.56 -3.61
CA ILE A 292 -8.99 -10.71 -3.44
C ILE A 292 -8.30 -12.01 -3.89
N ASP A 293 -7.71 -12.03 -5.09
CA ASP A 293 -7.02 -13.22 -5.63
C ASP A 293 -5.86 -13.65 -4.73
N LYS A 294 -5.08 -12.68 -4.25
CA LYS A 294 -4.00 -12.93 -3.29
C LYS A 294 -4.53 -13.45 -1.96
N SER A 295 -5.70 -13.00 -1.50
CA SER A 295 -6.29 -13.45 -0.24
C SER A 295 -6.55 -14.96 -0.26
N PHE A 296 -7.16 -15.47 -1.33
CA PHE A 296 -7.37 -16.91 -1.53
C PHE A 296 -6.05 -17.67 -1.72
N SER A 297 -5.10 -17.14 -2.50
CA SER A 297 -3.79 -17.77 -2.67
C SER A 297 -2.97 -17.84 -1.36
N ASP A 298 -3.07 -16.83 -0.50
CA ASP A 298 -2.40 -16.80 0.80
C ASP A 298 -3.05 -17.80 1.78
N LEU A 299 -4.37 -18.02 1.68
CA LEU A 299 -5.07 -19.05 2.47
C LEU A 299 -4.52 -20.45 2.15
N GLU A 300 -4.43 -20.82 0.87
CA GLU A 300 -3.87 -22.11 0.43
C GLU A 300 -2.45 -22.35 0.96
N LYS A 301 -1.69 -21.27 1.16
CA LYS A 301 -0.31 -21.30 1.64
C LYS A 301 -0.18 -21.17 3.16
N GLY A 302 -1.29 -21.05 3.90
CA GLY A 302 -1.30 -20.83 5.35
C GLY A 302 -0.70 -19.48 5.79
N LYS A 303 -0.79 -18.43 4.95
CA LYS A 303 -0.12 -17.13 5.12
C LYS A 303 -1.07 -15.94 5.25
N VAL A 304 -2.29 -16.16 5.72
CA VAL A 304 -3.30 -15.09 5.87
C VAL A 304 -2.80 -13.99 6.82
N ASN A 305 -2.72 -12.76 6.31
CA ASN A 305 -2.33 -11.61 7.13
C ASN A 305 -3.58 -10.91 7.66
N ALA A 306 -3.86 -11.08 8.96
CA ALA A 306 -5.03 -10.50 9.61
C ALA A 306 -5.05 -8.96 9.62
N LYS A 307 -3.88 -8.32 9.46
CA LYS A 307 -3.80 -6.87 9.46
C LYS A 307 -3.99 -6.31 8.04
N ASN A 308 -3.83 -7.09 6.97
CA ASN A 308 -3.80 -6.56 5.60
C ASN A 308 -5.18 -6.09 5.13
N THR A 309 -5.28 -4.84 4.64
CA THR A 309 -6.56 -4.16 4.37
C THR A 309 -6.52 -3.36 3.07
N THR A 310 -7.70 -3.13 2.48
CA THR A 310 -7.90 -2.33 1.24
C THR A 310 -9.15 -1.46 1.39
N ALA A 311 -9.19 -0.34 0.67
CA ALA A 311 -10.36 0.53 0.64
C ALA A 311 -11.41 -0.08 -0.30
N VAL A 312 -12.68 -0.10 0.12
CA VAL A 312 -13.76 -0.72 -0.68
C VAL A 312 -14.97 0.19 -0.87
N GLY A 313 -15.02 1.33 -0.19
CA GLY A 313 -16.14 2.25 -0.25
C GLY A 313 -15.91 3.50 0.57
N PHE A 314 -16.93 4.34 0.67
CA PHE A 314 -16.96 5.46 1.61
C PHE A 314 -18.39 5.72 2.10
N LEU A 315 -18.53 6.36 3.25
CA LEU A 315 -19.82 6.82 3.77
C LEU A 315 -20.09 8.23 3.25
N ASP A 316 -21.17 8.39 2.49
CA ASP A 316 -21.54 9.65 1.86
C ASP A 316 -22.10 10.69 2.86
N GLY A 317 -22.38 11.89 2.35
CA GLY A 317 -22.94 12.99 3.13
C GLY A 317 -24.28 12.69 3.80
N LYS A 318 -25.12 11.81 3.23
CA LYS A 318 -26.41 11.42 3.83
C LYS A 318 -26.18 10.49 5.01
N VAL A 319 -25.35 9.47 4.83
CA VAL A 319 -25.03 8.51 5.89
C VAL A 319 -24.28 9.15 7.04
N THR A 320 -23.28 9.99 6.76
CA THR A 320 -22.51 10.70 7.80
C THR A 320 -23.38 11.65 8.62
N LYS A 321 -24.25 12.44 7.99
CA LYS A 321 -25.23 13.29 8.69
C LYS A 321 -26.20 12.47 9.54
N PHE A 322 -26.66 11.34 9.02
CA PHE A 322 -27.52 10.41 9.76
C PHE A 322 -26.83 9.89 11.02
N LEU A 323 -25.61 9.36 10.91
CA LEU A 323 -24.83 8.85 12.04
C LEU A 323 -24.60 9.93 13.11
N LYS A 324 -24.32 11.17 12.70
CA LYS A 324 -24.18 12.29 13.63
C LYS A 324 -25.45 12.55 14.45
N ARG A 325 -26.65 12.40 13.86
CA ARG A 325 -27.94 12.49 14.59
C ARG A 325 -28.14 11.33 15.58
N GLN A 326 -27.53 10.17 15.32
CA GLN A 326 -27.52 9.02 16.21
C GLN A 326 -26.42 9.12 17.31
N GLY A 327 -25.74 10.26 17.41
CA GLY A 327 -24.65 10.48 18.37
C GLY A 327 -23.34 9.77 18.01
N ILE A 328 -23.17 9.39 16.75
CA ILE A 328 -21.96 8.72 16.24
C ILE A 328 -21.18 9.71 15.38
N ASP A 329 -20.06 10.20 15.91
CA ASP A 329 -19.14 11.06 15.17
C ASP A 329 -17.96 10.25 14.64
N ILE A 330 -17.94 10.05 13.32
CA ILE A 330 -16.86 9.38 12.60
C ILE A 330 -15.84 10.38 12.00
N GLY A 331 -16.03 11.68 12.24
CA GLY A 331 -15.16 12.74 11.76
C GLY A 331 -15.00 12.76 10.23
N GLU A 332 -13.78 13.05 9.77
CA GLU A 332 -13.42 13.06 8.34
C GLU A 332 -13.04 11.65 7.81
N ARG A 333 -13.17 10.60 8.64
CA ARG A 333 -12.65 9.26 8.39
C ARG A 333 -13.74 8.33 7.86
N ASN A 334 -14.19 8.60 6.64
CA ASN A 334 -15.39 7.94 6.09
C ASN A 334 -15.07 6.85 5.06
N VAL A 335 -13.82 6.43 4.90
CA VAL A 335 -13.44 5.35 3.97
C VAL A 335 -13.77 4.00 4.59
N ILE A 336 -14.53 3.18 3.87
CA ILE A 336 -14.86 1.80 4.27
C ILE A 336 -13.70 0.89 3.87
N VAL A 337 -13.27 0.05 4.81
CA VAL A 337 -12.14 -0.87 4.63
C VAL A 337 -12.57 -2.34 4.70
N LEU A 338 -11.83 -3.18 3.99
CA LEU A 338 -11.97 -4.64 4.01
C LEU A 338 -10.67 -5.29 4.51
N GLU A 339 -10.77 -6.10 5.55
CA GLU A 339 -9.68 -6.96 6.04
C GLU A 339 -9.56 -8.23 5.20
N GLN A 340 -8.32 -8.61 4.87
CA GLN A 340 -8.00 -9.87 4.18
C GLN A 340 -8.58 -11.06 4.96
N LYS A 341 -8.52 -11.02 6.29
CA LYS A 341 -9.03 -12.10 7.15
C LYS A 341 -10.52 -12.36 6.93
N LEU A 342 -11.34 -11.35 6.68
CA LEU A 342 -12.77 -11.55 6.51
C LEU A 342 -13.08 -12.40 5.26
N VAL A 343 -12.35 -12.14 4.17
CA VAL A 343 -12.52 -12.85 2.88
C VAL A 343 -12.26 -14.36 3.02
N VAL A 344 -11.30 -14.74 3.87
CA VAL A 344 -10.79 -16.13 3.97
C VAL A 344 -10.87 -16.73 5.37
N SER A 345 -11.64 -16.14 6.29
CA SER A 345 -11.73 -16.61 7.66
C SER A 345 -12.40 -17.98 7.71
N GLY A 346 -11.69 -19.01 8.18
CA GLY A 346 -12.24 -20.37 8.28
C GLY A 346 -13.54 -20.44 9.09
N LYS A 347 -13.64 -19.71 10.21
CA LYS A 347 -14.87 -19.63 11.03
C LYS A 347 -16.03 -18.96 10.27
N TYR A 348 -15.73 -17.91 9.54
CA TYR A 348 -16.71 -17.15 8.76
C TYR A 348 -17.21 -17.97 7.58
N THR A 349 -16.28 -18.50 6.79
CA THR A 349 -16.56 -19.32 5.61
C THR A 349 -17.32 -20.56 6.01
N TYR A 350 -16.90 -21.28 7.06
CA TYR A 350 -17.65 -22.44 7.57
C TYR A 350 -19.10 -22.08 7.90
N ARG A 351 -19.32 -21.03 8.71
CA ARG A 351 -20.68 -20.61 9.10
C ARG A 351 -21.57 -20.34 7.90
N HIS A 352 -21.07 -19.60 6.91
CA HIS A 352 -21.87 -19.19 5.76
C HIS A 352 -22.00 -20.29 4.70
N THR A 353 -21.00 -21.14 4.53
CA THR A 353 -21.10 -22.32 3.67
C THR A 353 -22.09 -23.33 4.24
N SER A 354 -22.04 -23.60 5.54
CA SER A 354 -23.03 -24.47 6.22
C SER A 354 -24.45 -23.91 6.14
N ALA A 355 -24.60 -22.59 6.11
CA ALA A 355 -25.88 -21.91 5.93
C ALA A 355 -26.31 -21.75 4.46
N GLY A 356 -25.52 -22.26 3.50
CA GLY A 356 -25.81 -22.15 2.06
C GLY A 356 -25.78 -20.72 1.50
N ASN A 357 -25.19 -19.76 2.23
CA ASN A 357 -25.26 -18.34 1.90
C ASN A 357 -23.89 -17.64 1.77
N ALA A 358 -22.81 -18.42 1.67
CA ALA A 358 -21.47 -17.91 1.45
C ALA A 358 -21.38 -17.06 0.17
N PRO A 359 -20.74 -15.88 0.22
CA PRO A 359 -20.41 -15.15 -0.99
C PRO A 359 -19.46 -15.93 -1.88
N THR A 360 -19.67 -15.80 -3.19
CA THR A 360 -18.73 -16.33 -4.19
C THR A 360 -17.49 -15.44 -4.28
N VAL A 361 -16.42 -15.94 -4.92
CA VAL A 361 -15.24 -15.12 -5.25
C VAL A 361 -15.63 -13.90 -6.09
N ASN A 362 -16.60 -14.05 -7.01
CA ASN A 362 -17.08 -12.96 -7.83
C ASN A 362 -17.84 -11.90 -6.99
N ASP A 363 -18.59 -12.31 -5.98
CA ASP A 363 -19.24 -11.38 -5.05
C ASP A 363 -18.21 -10.53 -4.30
N TRP A 364 -17.10 -11.13 -3.85
CA TRP A 364 -15.99 -10.39 -3.26
C TRP A 364 -15.34 -9.43 -4.24
N LYS A 365 -15.14 -9.83 -5.51
CA LYS A 365 -14.58 -8.96 -6.55
C LYS A 365 -15.49 -7.78 -6.93
N ASN A 366 -16.80 -7.91 -6.70
CA ASN A 366 -17.80 -6.86 -6.98
C ASN A 366 -18.19 -6.04 -5.75
N LEU A 367 -17.56 -6.26 -4.60
CA LEU A 367 -17.91 -5.58 -3.34
C LEU A 367 -17.92 -4.05 -3.46
N VAL A 368 -16.95 -3.48 -4.18
CA VAL A 368 -16.90 -2.02 -4.41
C VAL A 368 -18.18 -1.55 -5.10
N ASP A 369 -18.54 -2.17 -6.22
CA ASP A 369 -19.76 -1.83 -6.96
C ASP A 369 -21.02 -2.04 -6.11
N TYR A 370 -21.06 -3.10 -5.30
CA TYR A 370 -22.18 -3.39 -4.41
C TYR A 370 -22.36 -2.29 -3.34
N LEU A 371 -21.29 -1.82 -2.70
CA LEU A 371 -21.37 -0.77 -1.68
C LEU A 371 -21.84 0.58 -2.24
N PHE A 372 -21.50 0.87 -3.49
CA PHE A 372 -21.97 2.09 -4.15
C PHE A 372 -23.46 2.05 -4.46
N ASP A 373 -23.94 0.94 -5.03
CA ASP A 373 -25.28 0.83 -5.61
C ASP A 373 -26.33 0.31 -4.61
N ALA A 374 -25.92 -0.12 -3.42
CA ALA A 374 -26.83 -0.70 -2.43
C ALA A 374 -27.70 0.36 -1.74
N GLU A 375 -28.92 -0.05 -1.38
CA GLU A 375 -29.73 0.66 -0.39
C GLU A 375 -29.08 0.52 1.00
N VAL A 376 -29.13 1.57 1.81
CA VAL A 376 -28.50 1.59 3.15
C VAL A 376 -29.54 1.74 4.22
N TYR A 377 -29.47 0.86 5.22
CA TYR A 377 -30.37 0.81 6.37
C TYR A 377 -29.57 0.93 7.69
N TRP A 378 -30.21 1.45 8.73
CA TRP A 378 -29.64 1.54 10.07
C TRP A 378 -30.14 0.42 10.99
N ASP A 379 -29.22 -0.36 11.57
CA ASP A 379 -29.53 -1.31 12.64
C ASP A 379 -29.00 -0.77 13.98
N GLY A 380 -29.89 -0.10 14.72
CA GLY A 380 -29.61 0.48 16.04
C GLY A 380 -29.47 -0.52 17.19
N GLY A 381 -29.38 -1.83 16.90
CA GLY A 381 -29.16 -2.86 17.90
C GLY A 381 -27.80 -2.74 18.64
N LYS A 382 -27.45 -3.76 19.42
CA LYS A 382 -26.25 -3.72 20.30
C LYS A 382 -24.94 -3.33 19.59
N LYS A 383 -24.78 -3.73 18.33
CA LYS A 383 -23.57 -3.45 17.53
C LYS A 383 -23.63 -2.17 16.70
N ARG A 384 -24.76 -1.46 16.64
CA ARG A 384 -24.96 -0.19 15.90
C ARG A 384 -24.34 -0.21 14.50
N THR A 385 -24.99 -0.87 13.55
CA THR A 385 -24.37 -1.28 12.27
C THR A 385 -25.12 -0.71 11.07
N LEU A 386 -24.38 -0.34 10.03
CA LEU A 386 -24.96 0.01 8.73
C LEU A 386 -25.16 -1.25 7.90
N LEU A 387 -26.35 -1.44 7.35
CA LEU A 387 -26.68 -2.57 6.49
C LEU A 387 -26.87 -2.09 5.06
N PHE A 388 -25.98 -2.53 4.18
CA PHE A 388 -26.07 -2.31 2.74
C PHE A 388 -26.75 -3.53 2.12
N LEU A 389 -27.84 -3.30 1.40
CA LEU A 389 -28.63 -4.33 0.75
C LEU A 389 -28.61 -4.12 -0.76
N LYS A 390 -27.89 -4.98 -1.48
CA LYS A 390 -27.75 -4.94 -2.94
C LYS A 390 -28.63 -6.00 -3.59
N LYS A 391 -29.54 -5.60 -4.47
CA LYS A 391 -30.25 -6.53 -5.37
C LYS A 391 -29.30 -7.06 -6.44
N ILE A 392 -29.21 -8.38 -6.59
CA ILE A 392 -28.43 -9.06 -7.63
C ILE A 392 -29.36 -9.62 -8.71
N SER A 393 -30.48 -10.20 -8.31
CA SER A 393 -31.57 -10.66 -9.18
C SER A 393 -32.92 -10.50 -8.45
N GLU A 394 -34.02 -10.92 -9.07
CA GLU A 394 -35.34 -10.91 -8.41
C GLU A 394 -35.38 -11.70 -7.11
N SER A 395 -34.66 -12.84 -7.05
CA SER A 395 -34.65 -13.74 -5.90
C SER A 395 -33.38 -13.67 -5.07
N ARG A 396 -32.36 -12.89 -5.46
CA ARG A 396 -31.06 -12.88 -4.79
C ARG A 396 -30.62 -11.47 -4.43
N TYR A 397 -30.28 -11.29 -3.16
CA TYR A 397 -29.70 -10.08 -2.61
C TYR A 397 -28.35 -10.38 -1.95
N ILE A 398 -27.50 -9.36 -1.84
CA ILE A 398 -26.28 -9.40 -1.04
C ILE A 398 -26.46 -8.41 0.11
N LYS A 399 -26.32 -8.92 1.34
CA LYS A 399 -26.27 -8.10 2.55
C LYS A 399 -24.80 -7.88 2.91
N ILE A 400 -24.42 -6.62 3.11
CA ILE A 400 -23.11 -6.23 3.63
C ILE A 400 -23.33 -5.42 4.91
N ALA A 401 -22.72 -5.84 6.00
CA ALA A 401 -22.76 -5.13 7.27
C ALA A 401 -21.46 -4.35 7.47
N VAL A 402 -21.58 -3.06 7.75
CA VAL A 402 -20.45 -2.15 7.99
C VAL A 402 -20.54 -1.62 9.41
N ASP A 403 -19.49 -1.88 10.20
CA ASP A 403 -19.28 -1.30 11.51
C ASP A 403 -18.69 0.11 11.35
N PRO A 404 -19.42 1.18 11.71
CA PRO A 404 -18.94 2.55 11.55
C PRO A 404 -17.85 2.94 12.57
N LEU A 405 -17.64 2.17 13.64
CA LEU A 405 -16.78 2.52 14.78
C LEU A 405 -15.59 1.57 14.97
N SER A 406 -15.24 0.79 13.94
CA SER A 406 -14.16 -0.18 14.06
C SER A 406 -12.79 0.47 14.23
N ALA A 407 -12.00 -0.05 15.16
CA ALA A 407 -10.58 0.31 15.28
C ALA A 407 -9.74 -0.59 14.35
N GLU A 408 -9.13 -0.01 13.32
CA GLU A 408 -8.26 -0.73 12.39
C GLU A 408 -6.87 -0.10 12.35
N ARG A 409 -5.82 -0.90 12.66
CA ARG A 409 -4.41 -0.48 12.51
C ARG A 409 -4.14 0.97 12.96
N TYR A 410 -4.57 1.31 14.18
CA TYR A 410 -4.39 2.62 14.81
C TYR A 410 -5.32 3.76 14.31
N LEU A 411 -6.24 3.50 13.38
CA LEU A 411 -7.24 4.46 12.89
C LEU A 411 -8.65 3.92 13.12
N ASN A 412 -9.55 4.75 13.66
CA ASN A 412 -10.98 4.43 13.70
C ASN A 412 -11.56 4.63 12.29
N LEU A 413 -11.93 3.53 11.63
CA LEU A 413 -12.45 3.52 10.27
C LEU A 413 -13.68 2.61 10.14
N PRO A 414 -14.68 3.00 9.33
CA PRO A 414 -15.76 2.12 8.94
C PRO A 414 -15.21 0.84 8.31
N LYS A 415 -15.67 -0.33 8.77
CA LYS A 415 -15.14 -1.62 8.34
C LYS A 415 -16.25 -2.59 7.98
N VAL A 416 -16.04 -3.38 6.92
CA VAL A 416 -16.93 -4.51 6.62
C VAL A 416 -16.79 -5.57 7.72
N ASP A 417 -17.88 -5.87 8.44
CA ASP A 417 -17.92 -6.93 9.48
C ASP A 417 -18.38 -8.27 8.90
N THR A 418 -19.32 -8.24 7.93
CA THR A 418 -19.82 -9.45 7.27
C THR A 418 -20.46 -9.15 5.91
N MET A 419 -20.43 -10.13 5.00
CA MET A 419 -21.15 -10.12 3.72
C MET A 419 -21.73 -11.50 3.38
N TYR A 420 -23.00 -11.61 3.04
CA TYR A 420 -23.57 -12.91 2.64
C TYR A 420 -24.78 -12.76 1.72
N SER A 421 -25.09 -13.83 1.00
CA SER A 421 -26.23 -13.89 0.09
C SER A 421 -27.53 -14.08 0.86
N LEU A 422 -28.58 -13.39 0.42
CA LEU A 422 -29.95 -13.63 0.84
C LEU A 422 -30.70 -14.18 -0.37
N ASP A 423 -31.15 -15.42 -0.26
CA ASP A 423 -32.09 -15.99 -1.20
C ASP A 423 -33.51 -15.72 -0.69
N ILE A 424 -34.31 -15.03 -1.49
CA ILE A 424 -35.71 -14.70 -1.19
C ILE A 424 -36.69 -15.48 -2.06
N SER A 425 -36.23 -16.53 -2.74
CA SER A 425 -37.12 -17.52 -3.35
C SER A 425 -37.97 -18.22 -2.28
N ALA A 426 -39.17 -18.67 -2.67
CA ALA A 426 -40.19 -19.22 -1.76
C ALA A 426 -39.70 -20.40 -0.90
N GLU A 427 -38.58 -21.02 -1.24
CA GLU A 427 -38.00 -22.20 -0.57
C GLU A 427 -37.05 -21.84 0.59
N SER A 428 -36.62 -20.57 0.73
CA SER A 428 -35.64 -20.15 1.75
C SER A 428 -36.26 -19.29 2.86
N THR A 429 -36.65 -19.92 3.96
CA THR A 429 -37.29 -19.22 5.09
C THR A 429 -36.34 -18.22 5.77
N MET A 430 -35.05 -18.56 5.87
CA MET A 430 -34.07 -17.73 6.56
C MET A 430 -33.73 -16.45 5.79
N GLY A 431 -33.56 -16.55 4.46
CA GLY A 431 -33.23 -15.40 3.63
C GLY A 431 -34.39 -14.40 3.54
N ILE A 432 -35.62 -14.90 3.36
CA ILE A 432 -36.85 -14.09 3.38
C ILE A 432 -37.01 -13.37 4.72
N ASN A 433 -36.85 -14.07 5.84
CA ASN A 433 -37.02 -13.48 7.16
C ASN A 433 -36.02 -12.35 7.42
N GLU A 434 -34.75 -12.54 7.07
CA GLU A 434 -33.74 -11.50 7.22
C GLU A 434 -33.96 -10.33 6.27
N TYR A 435 -34.37 -10.57 5.02
CA TYR A 435 -34.74 -9.52 4.07
C TYR A 435 -35.90 -8.67 4.62
N ASN A 436 -36.97 -9.32 5.07
CA ASN A 436 -38.14 -8.64 5.65
C ASN A 436 -37.78 -7.87 6.93
N ARG A 437 -36.87 -8.40 7.76
CA ARG A 437 -36.34 -7.68 8.93
C ARG A 437 -35.65 -6.39 8.51
N ILE A 438 -34.74 -6.46 7.53
CA ILE A 438 -33.99 -5.30 7.04
C ILE A 438 -34.92 -4.25 6.44
N ARG A 439 -35.92 -4.67 5.65
CA ARG A 439 -36.88 -3.74 5.02
C ARG A 439 -37.77 -2.99 6.02
N LYS A 440 -37.85 -3.45 7.27
CA LYS A 440 -38.53 -2.74 8.38
C LYS A 440 -37.62 -1.75 9.12
N LEU A 441 -36.30 -1.77 8.87
CA LEU A 441 -35.36 -0.83 9.47
C LEU A 441 -35.47 0.55 8.81
N GLU A 442 -34.91 1.55 9.49
CA GLU A 442 -34.84 2.91 8.95
C GLU A 442 -33.91 2.96 7.73
N LYS A 443 -34.48 3.30 6.57
CA LYS A 443 -33.74 3.47 5.31
C LYS A 443 -33.10 4.85 5.26
N ILE A 444 -31.79 4.90 5.02
CA ILE A 444 -31.00 6.13 4.91
C ILE A 444 -30.92 6.60 3.44
N ARG A 445 -30.64 5.67 2.52
CA ARG A 445 -30.61 5.94 1.07
C ARG A 445 -31.00 4.72 0.25
#